data_AF-A0A395M081-F1
#
_entry.id   AF-A0A395M081-F1
#
_cell.length_a   1.000
_cell.length_b   1.000
_cell.length_c   1.000
_cell.angle_alpha   90.00
_cell.angle_beta   90.00
_cell.angle_gamma   90.00
#
_symmetry.space_group_name_H-M   'P 1'
#
loop_
_entity.id
_entity.type
_entity.pdbx_description
1 polymer ?
#
loop_
_entity_poly.entity_id
_entity_poly.type
_entity_poly.pdbx_seq_one_letter_code
_entity_poly.pdbx_strand_id
1 'polypeptide(L)'
;MVSSSDFKLDMTVCRFLFVLMACVMLGASCAPKSSLPKVGYAQMFVDATLDKAKQGFFDALKEGGFENGKNIQVIERNAQGDNATLNQTIEYFISEKVALIATNPTVATIAAVQRTKEIPICMMVAPRPD
;
A
#
# COMPACT_ATOMS: atom_id res chain seq x y z
N MET A 1 29.61 -61.14 -0.86
CA MET A 1 28.31 -60.79 -0.24
C MET A 1 28.44 -59.39 0.35
N VAL A 2 28.14 -58.35 -0.43
CA VAL A 2 28.11 -56.97 0.08
C VAL A 2 26.82 -56.82 0.89
N SER A 3 26.98 -56.41 2.15
CA SER A 3 25.94 -56.45 3.17
C SER A 3 24.76 -55.56 2.80
N SER A 4 23.55 -56.10 2.91
CA SER A 4 22.28 -55.42 2.60
C SER A 4 21.97 -54.23 3.53
N SER A 5 22.79 -54.00 4.55
CA SER A 5 22.76 -52.85 5.46
C SER A 5 23.41 -51.60 4.87
N ASP A 6 24.42 -51.73 4.01
CA ASP A 6 25.18 -50.60 3.47
C ASP A 6 24.38 -49.83 2.41
N PHE A 7 23.54 -50.54 1.65
CA PHE A 7 22.63 -49.96 0.64
C PHE A 7 21.45 -49.18 1.25
N LYS A 8 20.99 -49.56 2.45
CA LYS A 8 19.92 -48.84 3.17
C LYS A 8 20.41 -47.51 3.76
N LEU A 9 21.69 -47.46 4.12
CA LEU A 9 22.32 -46.25 4.66
C LEU A 9 22.51 -45.20 3.57
N ASP A 10 22.96 -45.61 2.37
CA ASP A 10 23.13 -44.74 1.21
C ASP A 10 21.80 -44.09 0.75
N MET A 11 20.73 -44.88 0.65
CA MET A 11 19.40 -44.38 0.26
C MET A 11 18.75 -43.45 1.30
N THR A 12 19.05 -43.62 2.60
CA THR A 12 18.53 -42.75 3.67
C THR A 12 19.31 -41.44 3.76
N VAL A 13 20.64 -41.50 3.55
CA VAL A 13 21.52 -40.33 3.48
C VAL A 13 21.21 -39.48 2.25
N CYS A 14 20.96 -40.09 1.07
CA CYS A 14 20.49 -39.37 -0.11
C CYS A 14 19.13 -38.70 0.09
N ARG A 15 18.19 -39.32 0.82
CA ARG A 15 16.88 -38.70 1.15
C ARG A 15 17.05 -37.52 2.11
N PHE A 16 17.95 -37.62 3.09
CA PHE A 16 18.26 -36.50 3.99
C PHE A 16 19.00 -35.36 3.29
N LEU A 17 19.94 -35.65 2.39
CA LEU A 17 20.64 -34.65 1.57
C LEU A 17 19.68 -33.94 0.59
N PHE A 18 18.73 -34.66 0.00
CA PHE A 18 17.71 -34.05 -0.87
C PHE A 18 16.76 -33.13 -0.10
N VAL A 19 16.36 -33.51 1.12
CA VAL A 19 15.49 -32.67 1.98
C VAL A 19 16.25 -31.43 2.47
N LEU A 20 17.54 -31.55 2.79
CA LEU A 20 18.37 -30.40 3.18
C LEU A 20 18.55 -29.41 2.01
N MET A 21 18.75 -29.93 0.79
CA MET A 21 18.91 -29.11 -0.42
C MET A 21 17.60 -28.43 -0.85
N ALA A 22 16.44 -29.07 -0.61
CA ALA A 22 15.13 -28.48 -0.86
C ALA A 22 14.80 -27.32 0.11
N CYS A 23 15.21 -27.43 1.39
CA CYS A 23 15.02 -26.34 2.37
C CYS A 23 15.88 -25.10 2.07
N VAL A 24 17.06 -25.27 1.48
CA VAL A 24 17.94 -24.15 1.11
C VAL A 24 17.40 -23.36 -0.09
N MET A 25 16.69 -24.02 -1.01
CA MET A 25 16.09 -23.35 -2.18
C MET A 25 14.76 -22.64 -1.86
N LEU A 26 14.05 -23.01 -0.79
CA LEU A 26 12.84 -22.32 -0.33
C LEU A 26 13.12 -21.11 0.58
N GLY A 27 14.34 -20.98 1.13
CA GLY A 27 14.69 -19.92 2.08
C GLY A 27 15.14 -18.58 1.47
N ALA A 28 15.35 -18.49 0.15
CA ALA A 28 16.10 -17.38 -0.46
C ALA A 28 15.26 -16.37 -1.28
N SER A 29 13.92 -16.41 -1.23
CA SER A 29 13.08 -15.53 -2.07
C SER A 29 12.04 -14.69 -1.32
N CYS A 30 12.40 -14.17 -0.15
CA CYS A 30 11.62 -13.10 0.47
C CYS A 30 12.52 -12.01 1.06
N ALA A 31 13.30 -11.35 0.21
CA ALA A 31 13.73 -10.00 0.53
C ALA A 31 12.51 -9.08 0.31
N PRO A 32 11.99 -8.38 1.32
CA PRO A 32 10.96 -7.38 1.10
C PRO A 32 11.54 -6.34 0.13
N LYS A 33 10.97 -6.24 -1.08
CA LYS A 33 11.22 -5.08 -1.93
C LYS A 33 10.84 -3.87 -1.09
N SER A 34 11.83 -3.07 -0.72
CA SER A 34 11.60 -1.79 -0.05
C SER A 34 10.81 -0.89 -1.01
N SER A 35 9.49 -1.00 -0.96
CA SER A 35 8.58 -0.13 -1.67
C SER A 35 8.40 1.13 -0.85
N LEU A 36 8.50 2.29 -1.50
CA LEU A 36 8.25 3.58 -0.85
C LEU A 36 6.85 3.57 -0.21
N PRO A 37 6.69 4.13 1.01
CA PRO A 37 5.38 4.36 1.60
C PRO A 37 4.48 5.12 0.62
N LYS A 38 3.25 4.65 0.45
CA LYS A 38 2.29 5.25 -0.47
C LYS A 38 1.33 6.17 0.27
N VAL A 39 1.05 7.34 -0.32
CA VAL A 39 0.01 8.27 0.13
C VAL A 39 -1.06 8.30 -0.96
N GLY A 40 -2.29 7.90 -0.64
CA GLY A 40 -3.43 8.01 -1.53
C GLY A 40 -4.09 9.38 -1.38
N TYR A 41 -4.30 10.11 -2.46
CA TYR A 41 -5.02 11.39 -2.48
C TYR A 41 -6.33 11.23 -3.27
N ALA A 42 -7.47 11.25 -2.58
CA ALA A 42 -8.80 11.13 -3.17
C ALA A 42 -9.49 12.49 -3.23
N GLN A 43 -9.83 12.93 -4.44
CA GLN A 43 -10.51 14.20 -4.69
C GLN A 43 -11.88 13.98 -5.35
N MET A 44 -12.94 14.56 -4.80
CA MET A 44 -14.29 14.43 -5.38
C MET A 44 -14.53 15.41 -6.55
N PHE A 45 -14.13 16.67 -6.38
CA PHE A 45 -14.40 17.76 -7.31
C PHE A 45 -13.13 18.57 -7.59
N VAL A 46 -13.09 19.29 -8.71
CA VAL A 46 -12.01 20.24 -9.04
C VAL A 46 -12.57 21.66 -8.96
N ASP A 47 -12.06 22.45 -8.04
CA ASP A 47 -12.32 23.89 -7.95
C ASP A 47 -11.13 24.61 -7.29
N ALA A 48 -11.11 25.94 -7.40
CA ALA A 48 -10.00 26.76 -6.93
C ALA A 48 -9.75 26.69 -5.40
N THR A 49 -10.77 26.39 -4.59
CA THR A 49 -10.63 26.24 -3.14
C THR A 49 -10.03 24.88 -2.80
N LEU A 50 -10.53 23.82 -3.44
CA LEU A 50 -10.01 22.46 -3.26
C LEU A 50 -8.56 22.34 -3.74
N ASP A 51 -8.21 23.03 -4.83
CA ASP A 51 -6.85 23.05 -5.35
C ASP A 51 -5.88 23.79 -4.42
N LYS A 52 -6.30 24.86 -3.75
CA LYS A 52 -5.48 25.50 -2.70
C LYS A 52 -5.23 24.58 -1.52
N ALA A 53 -6.25 23.85 -1.07
CA ALA A 53 -6.08 22.87 0.00
C ALA A 53 -5.14 21.72 -0.42
N LYS A 54 -5.25 21.26 -1.67
CA LYS A 54 -4.34 20.29 -2.27
C LYS A 54 -2.89 20.78 -2.26
N GLN A 55 -2.65 22.00 -2.73
CA GLN A 55 -1.31 22.62 -2.74
C GLN A 55 -0.74 22.69 -1.33
N GLY A 56 -1.49 23.24 -0.37
CA GLY A 56 -1.04 23.34 1.03
C GLY A 56 -0.70 21.98 1.65
N PHE A 57 -1.41 20.91 1.30
CA PHE A 57 -1.07 19.56 1.75
C PHE A 57 0.28 19.07 1.19
N PHE A 58 0.51 19.24 -0.11
CA PHE A 58 1.76 18.79 -0.73
C PHE A 58 2.96 19.68 -0.34
N ASP A 59 2.73 20.97 -0.12
CA ASP A 59 3.75 21.87 0.42
C ASP A 59 4.15 21.45 1.84
N ALA A 60 3.18 21.16 2.71
CA ALA A 60 3.45 20.67 4.06
C ALA A 60 4.18 19.31 4.07
N LEU A 61 3.84 18.40 3.16
CA LEU A 61 4.58 17.14 2.99
C LEU A 61 6.04 17.42 2.62
N LYS A 62 6.27 18.30 1.64
CA LYS A 62 7.61 18.66 1.18
C LYS A 62 8.43 19.35 2.27
N GLU A 63 7.83 20.27 3.02
CA GLU A 63 8.46 20.92 4.18
C GLU A 63 8.82 19.91 5.28
N GLY A 64 7.97 18.89 5.48
CA GLY A 64 8.26 17.74 6.34
C GLY A 64 9.30 16.76 5.78
N GLY A 65 9.88 17.04 4.61
CA GLY A 65 10.88 16.22 3.94
C GLY A 65 10.31 15.06 3.14
N PHE A 66 8.99 14.97 2.93
CA PHE A 66 8.33 13.94 2.13
C PHE A 66 8.14 14.40 0.68
N GLU A 67 8.90 13.83 -0.23
CA GLU A 67 8.91 14.13 -1.65
C GLU A 67 8.50 12.92 -2.50
N ASN A 68 7.53 13.12 -3.38
CA ASN A 68 7.04 12.09 -4.30
C ASN A 68 8.15 11.57 -5.21
N GLY A 69 8.28 10.24 -5.30
CA GLY A 69 9.30 9.55 -6.09
C GLY A 69 10.67 9.46 -5.42
N LYS A 70 10.90 10.16 -4.30
CA LYS A 70 12.16 10.07 -3.53
C LYS A 70 12.00 9.18 -2.31
N ASN A 71 11.09 9.53 -1.40
CA ASN A 71 10.88 8.80 -0.14
C ASN A 71 9.42 8.44 0.13
N ILE A 72 8.48 8.98 -0.65
CA ILE A 72 7.09 8.54 -0.69
C ILE A 72 6.64 8.36 -2.14
N GLN A 73 5.57 7.61 -2.34
CA GLN A 73 4.86 7.53 -3.60
C GLN A 73 3.44 8.11 -3.41
N VAL A 74 3.09 9.13 -4.18
CA VAL A 74 1.75 9.71 -4.15
C VAL A 74 0.91 9.09 -5.26
N ILE A 75 -0.28 8.61 -4.92
CA ILE A 75 -1.29 8.12 -5.85
C ILE A 75 -2.48 9.07 -5.80
N GLU A 76 -2.60 9.92 -6.81
CA GLU A 76 -3.70 10.90 -6.90
C GLU A 76 -4.82 10.37 -7.79
N ARG A 77 -6.06 10.51 -7.32
CA ARG A 77 -7.26 10.11 -8.06
C ARG A 77 -8.35 11.15 -7.85
N ASN A 78 -8.94 11.59 -8.96
CA ASN A 78 -10.09 12.47 -8.96
C ASN A 78 -11.32 11.70 -9.44
N ALA A 79 -12.43 11.80 -8.70
CA ALA A 79 -13.66 11.09 -8.97
C ALA A 79 -14.61 11.85 -9.91
N GLN A 80 -14.31 13.10 -10.25
CA GLN A 80 -15.04 13.93 -11.21
C GLN A 80 -16.54 14.04 -10.88
N GLY A 81 -16.88 14.10 -9.60
CA GLY A 81 -18.26 14.15 -9.12
C GLY A 81 -19.00 12.81 -9.10
N ASP A 82 -18.37 11.70 -9.50
CA ASP A 82 -18.98 10.37 -9.50
C ASP A 82 -18.66 9.58 -8.21
N ASN A 83 -19.70 9.25 -7.46
CA ASN A 83 -19.54 8.52 -6.19
C ASN A 83 -19.06 7.07 -6.40
N ALA A 84 -19.40 6.42 -7.53
CA ALA A 84 -18.93 5.07 -7.80
C ALA A 84 -17.41 5.04 -8.01
N THR A 85 -16.89 6.00 -8.78
CA THR A 85 -15.46 6.20 -9.02
C THR A 85 -14.71 6.56 -7.74
N LEU A 86 -15.30 7.42 -6.89
CA LEU A 86 -14.73 7.73 -5.58
C LEU A 86 -14.61 6.47 -4.72
N ASN A 87 -15.67 5.67 -4.66
CA ASN A 87 -15.69 4.43 -3.90
C ASN A 87 -14.63 3.44 -4.40
N GLN A 88 -14.53 3.23 -5.72
CA GLN A 88 -13.51 2.39 -6.35
C GLN A 88 -12.09 2.90 -6.06
N THR A 89 -11.89 4.21 -6.05
CA THR A 89 -10.62 4.84 -5.69
C THR A 89 -10.20 4.49 -4.26
N ILE A 90 -11.12 4.53 -3.31
CA ILE A 90 -10.82 4.16 -1.92
C ILE A 90 -10.50 2.67 -1.81
N GLU A 91 -11.28 1.79 -2.46
CA GLU A 91 -10.97 0.35 -2.49
C GLU A 91 -9.59 0.08 -3.11
N TYR A 92 -9.25 0.82 -4.16
CA TYR A 92 -7.93 0.76 -4.77
C TYR A 92 -6.83 1.14 -3.76
N PHE A 93 -6.99 2.23 -3.01
CA PHE A 93 -6.02 2.63 -1.97
C PHE A 93 -5.86 1.58 -0.86
N ILE A 94 -6.96 0.94 -0.45
CA ILE A 94 -6.92 -0.17 0.51
C ILE A 94 -6.12 -1.34 -0.07
N SER A 95 -6.39 -1.71 -1.33
CA SER A 95 -5.67 -2.79 -2.02
C SER A 95 -4.17 -2.51 -2.18
N GLU A 96 -3.81 -1.25 -2.43
CA GLU A 96 -2.43 -0.77 -2.56
C GLU A 96 -1.71 -0.64 -1.21
N LYS A 97 -2.43 -0.86 -0.09
CA LYS A 97 -1.94 -0.74 1.28
C LYS A 97 -1.24 0.61 1.51
N VAL A 98 -1.90 1.69 1.11
CA VAL A 98 -1.37 3.04 1.35
C VAL A 98 -1.22 3.29 2.85
N ALA A 99 -0.20 4.05 3.23
CA ALA A 99 0.08 4.41 4.62
C ALA A 99 -0.84 5.51 5.15
N LEU A 100 -1.43 6.32 4.25
CA LEU A 100 -2.31 7.42 4.55
C LEU A 100 -3.28 7.63 3.38
N ILE A 101 -4.56 7.89 3.69
CA ILE A 101 -5.54 8.39 2.72
C ILE A 101 -5.81 9.85 3.03
N ALA A 102 -5.43 10.72 2.11
CA ALA A 102 -5.71 12.15 2.14
C ALA A 102 -7.00 12.40 1.32
N THR A 103 -8.02 13.02 1.93
CA THR A 103 -9.36 13.17 1.33
C THR A 103 -9.76 14.62 1.17
N ASN A 104 -10.35 14.94 0.02
CA ASN A 104 -10.83 16.29 -0.29
C ASN A 104 -12.10 16.27 -1.17
N PRO A 105 -13.25 16.84 -0.74
CA PRO A 105 -13.62 17.38 0.57
C PRO A 105 -14.35 16.32 1.44
N THR A 106 -15.21 16.72 2.38
CA THR A 106 -15.95 15.84 3.32
C THR A 106 -16.56 14.58 2.69
N VAL A 107 -17.13 14.65 1.50
CA VAL A 107 -17.73 13.48 0.83
C VAL A 107 -16.70 12.37 0.62
N ALA A 108 -15.46 12.73 0.24
CA ALA A 108 -14.35 11.78 0.13
C ALA A 108 -13.95 11.20 1.50
N THR A 109 -13.97 12.01 2.56
CA THR A 109 -13.72 11.54 3.93
C THR A 109 -14.77 10.52 4.36
N ILE A 110 -16.06 10.80 4.13
CA ILE A 110 -17.16 9.88 4.44
C ILE A 110 -16.98 8.55 3.70
N ALA A 111 -16.67 8.59 2.40
CA ALA A 111 -16.42 7.40 1.60
C ALA A 111 -15.24 6.56 2.12
N ALA A 112 -14.17 7.22 2.59
CA ALA A 112 -13.00 6.56 3.17
C ALA A 112 -13.30 5.91 4.52
N VAL A 113 -13.90 6.64 5.47
CA VAL A 113 -14.18 6.11 6.82
C VAL A 113 -15.22 4.99 6.82
N GLN A 114 -16.07 4.91 5.79
CA GLN A 114 -17.03 3.82 5.62
C GLN A 114 -16.35 2.50 5.18
N ARG A 115 -15.17 2.57 4.55
CA ARG A 115 -14.48 1.42 3.95
C ARG A 115 -13.30 0.91 4.75
N THR A 116 -12.60 1.81 5.45
CA THR A 116 -11.47 1.43 6.27
C THR A 116 -11.48 2.12 7.62
N LYS A 117 -11.05 1.37 8.64
CA LYS A 117 -10.78 1.85 10.00
C LYS A 117 -9.31 1.69 10.38
N GLU A 118 -8.52 1.05 9.53
CA GLU A 118 -7.14 0.69 9.81
C GLU A 118 -6.16 1.71 9.23
N ILE A 119 -6.45 2.21 8.02
CA ILE A 119 -5.59 3.19 7.35
C ILE A 119 -5.93 4.59 7.89
N PRO A 120 -4.94 5.36 8.37
CA PRO A 120 -5.16 6.74 8.79
C PRO A 120 -5.77 7.59 7.66
N ILE A 121 -6.69 8.47 8.03
CA ILE A 121 -7.39 9.37 7.09
C ILE A 121 -7.10 10.83 7.48
N CYS A 122 -6.58 11.62 6.55
CA CYS A 122 -6.36 13.06 6.69
C CYS A 122 -7.39 13.82 5.86
N MET A 123 -8.29 14.53 6.54
CA MET A 123 -9.34 15.33 5.92
C MET A 123 -8.89 16.78 5.71
N MET A 124 -9.12 17.34 4.51
CA MET A 124 -8.69 18.71 4.17
C MET A 124 -9.78 19.77 4.27
N VAL A 125 -10.89 19.58 3.56
CA VAL A 125 -11.93 20.61 3.43
C VAL A 125 -13.26 20.08 3.97
N ALA A 126 -13.81 20.82 4.93
CA ALA A 126 -15.17 20.66 5.42
C ALA A 126 -16.06 21.78 4.86
N PRO A 127 -17.34 21.52 4.53
CA PRO A 127 -18.28 22.59 4.29
C PRO A 127 -18.42 23.38 5.59
N ARG A 128 -18.22 24.70 5.51
CA ARG A 128 -18.59 25.60 6.60
C ARG A 128 -20.13 25.74 6.58
N PRO A 129 -20.78 25.83 7.75
CA PRO A 129 -22.24 25.90 7.84
C PRO A 129 -22.80 27.33 7.64
N ASP A 130 -22.04 28.24 7.02
CA ASP A 130 -22.50 29.62 6.77
C ASP A 130 -23.53 29.71 5.63
#